data_AF-A0A9E5J034-F1
#
_entry.id   AF-A0A9E5J034-F1
#
_cell.length_a   1.000
_cell.length_b   1.000
_cell.length_c   1.000
_cell.angle_alpha   90.00
_cell.angle_beta   90.00
_cell.angle_gamma   90.00
#
_symmetry.space_group_name_H-M   'P 1'
#
loop_
_entity.id
_entity.type
_entity.pdbx_description
1 polymer ?
#
loop_
_entity_poly.entity_id
_entity_poly.type
_entity_poly.pdbx_seq_one_letter_code
_entity_poly.pdbx_strand_id
1 'polypeptide(L)' 'MKHKILTTISGSLPKPNWLAEPEKLWSPWLLEGEELINGKKEAIKLAVNNQLNSGLS' A
#
# COMPACT_ATOMS: atom_id res chain seq x y z
N MET A 1 -11.56 -31.37 10.03
CA MET A 1 -11.02 -30.01 10.21
C MET A 1 -10.88 -29.38 8.84
N LYS A 2 -11.55 -28.24 8.56
CA LYS A 2 -11.34 -27.51 7.30
C LYS A 2 -9.90 -27.00 7.29
N HIS A 3 -9.12 -27.36 6.27
CA HIS A 3 -7.80 -26.74 6.05
C HIS A 3 -8.01 -25.27 5.71
N LYS A 4 -7.40 -24.37 6.49
CA LYS A 4 -7.40 -22.93 6.19
C LYS A 4 -6.47 -22.70 4.99
N ILE A 5 -7.00 -22.17 3.90
CA ILE A 5 -6.18 -21.69 2.79
C ILE A 5 -5.67 -20.31 3.17
N LEU A 6 -4.35 -20.13 3.15
CA LEU A 6 -3.72 -18.83 3.39
C LEU A 6 -3.75 -18.00 2.10
N THR A 7 -4.05 -16.72 2.25
CA THR A 7 -4.16 -15.76 1.15
C THR A 7 -3.11 -14.68 1.27
N THR A 8 -2.43 -14.40 0.15
CA THR A 8 -1.40 -13.37 0.05
C THR A 8 -1.48 -12.67 -1.30
N ILE A 9 -0.78 -11.55 -1.43
CA ILE A 9 -0.70 -10.78 -2.68
C ILE A 9 0.69 -10.91 -3.29
N SER A 10 0.79 -10.69 -4.60
CA SER A 10 2.09 -10.72 -5.31
C SER A 10 3.03 -9.58 -4.92
N GLY A 11 2.54 -8.54 -4.21
CA GLY A 11 3.37 -7.44 -3.73
C GLY A 11 2.65 -6.09 -3.73
N SER A 12 2.95 -5.24 -4.72
CA SER A 12 2.56 -3.83 -4.73
C SER A 12 1.06 -3.58 -4.61
N LEU A 13 0.69 -2.56 -3.84
CA LEU A 13 -0.66 -1.98 -3.80
C LEU A 13 -0.63 -0.53 -4.34
N PRO A 14 -1.77 0.01 -4.80
CA PRO A 14 -1.85 1.39 -5.28
C PRO A 14 -1.37 2.38 -4.22
N LYS A 15 -0.54 3.34 -4.63
CA LYS A 15 -0.16 4.47 -3.77
C LYS A 15 -1.36 5.43 -3.67
N PRO A 16 -1.57 6.09 -2.52
CA PRO A 16 -2.56 7.16 -2.44
C PRO A 16 -2.27 8.28 -3.44
N ASN A 17 -3.33 8.90 -3.96
CA ASN A 17 -3.25 9.97 -4.98
C ASN A 17 -2.46 11.21 -4.52
N TRP A 18 -2.35 11.44 -3.21
CA TRP A 18 -1.55 12.50 -2.62
C TRP A 18 -0.05 12.19 -2.57
N LEU A 19 0.37 10.95 -2.87
CA LEU A 19 1.76 10.51 -2.82
C LEU A 19 2.36 10.29 -4.22
N ALA A 20 1.53 9.85 -5.17
CA ALA A 20 1.92 9.56 -6.56
C ALA A 20 0.69 9.57 -7.48
N GLU A 21 0.91 9.77 -8.78
CA GLU A 21 -0.11 9.64 -9.82
C GLU A 21 -0.66 8.19 -9.84
N PRO A 22 -1.99 8.00 -9.76
CA PRO A 22 -2.61 6.68 -9.84
C PRO A 22 -2.37 5.99 -11.20
N GLU A 23 -2.51 4.66 -11.21
CA GLU A 23 -2.58 3.85 -12.45
C GLU A 23 -1.36 3.97 -13.40
N LYS A 24 -0.22 4.41 -12.88
CA LYS A 24 1.00 4.65 -13.65
C LYS A 24 2.20 3.90 -13.10
N LEU A 25 2.86 3.14 -13.97
CA LEU A 25 4.15 2.53 -13.66
C LEU A 25 5.22 3.62 -13.54
N TRP A 26 6.11 3.48 -12.56
CA TRP A 26 7.16 4.45 -12.23
C TRP A 26 6.65 5.89 -12.06
N SER A 27 5.44 6.09 -11.53
CA SER A 27 4.99 7.43 -11.14
C SER A 27 6.02 8.09 -10.22
N PRO A 28 6.41 9.35 -10.51
CA PRO A 28 7.23 10.11 -9.58
C PRO A 28 6.47 10.33 -8.26
N TRP A 29 7.24 10.63 -7.21
CA TRP A 29 6.68 11.08 -5.95
C TRP A 29 6.19 12.52 -6.08
N LEU A 30 5.02 12.82 -5.51
CA LEU A 30 4.50 14.20 -5.45
C LEU A 30 5.09 15.00 -4.29
N LEU A 31 5.60 14.32 -3.27
CA LEU A 31 6.21 14.90 -2.08
C LEU A 31 7.73 14.75 -2.12
N GLU A 32 8.43 15.59 -1.37
CA GLU A 32 9.89 15.59 -1.25
C GLU A 32 10.34 15.67 0.22
N GLY A 33 11.64 15.43 0.46
CA GLY A 33 12.26 15.59 1.78
C GLY A 33 11.55 14.82 2.90
N GLU A 34 11.30 15.50 4.02
CA GLU A 34 10.67 14.92 5.21
C GLU A 34 9.19 14.57 4.97
N GLU A 35 8.47 15.37 4.19
CA GLU A 35 7.08 15.09 3.82
C GLU A 35 6.97 13.79 3.04
N LEU A 36 7.93 13.50 2.14
CA LEU A 36 7.96 12.22 1.43
C LEU A 36 8.19 11.04 2.38
N ILE A 37 9.06 11.20 3.37
CA ILE A 37 9.34 10.15 4.36
C ILE A 37 8.09 9.85 5.18
N ASN A 38 7.43 10.89 5.67
CA ASN A 38 6.20 10.77 6.46
C ASN A 38 5.04 10.23 5.61
N GLY A 39 4.89 10.73 4.39
CA GLY A 39 3.89 10.27 3.42
C GLY A 39 4.05 8.78 3.09
N LYS A 40 5.28 8.29 2.90
CA LYS A 40 5.53 6.85 2.71
C LYS A 40 5.10 6.02 3.93
N LYS A 41 5.37 6.49 5.15
CA LYS A 41 4.94 5.79 6.37
C LYS A 41 3.42 5.73 6.47
N GLU A 42 2.72 6.82 6.21
CA GLU A 42 1.25 6.86 6.24
C GLU A 42 0.62 5.99 5.15
N ALA A 43 1.17 5.99 3.93
CA ALA A 43 0.72 5.11 2.86
C ALA A 43 0.89 3.63 3.21
N ILE A 44 2.00 3.25 3.89
CA ILE A 44 2.21 1.88 4.36
C ILE A 44 1.17 1.50 5.41
N LYS A 45 0.90 2.36 6.41
CA LYS A 45 -0.13 2.09 7.43
C LYS A 45 -1.49 1.85 6.79
N LEU A 46 -1.87 2.68 5.83
CA LEU A 46 -3.12 2.53 5.09
C LEU A 46 -3.15 1.19 4.33
N ALA A 47 -2.07 0.86 3.62
CA ALA A 47 -1.97 -0.39 2.85
C ALA A 47 -2.06 -1.64 3.76
N VAL A 48 -1.41 -1.63 4.92
CA VAL A 48 -1.49 -2.73 5.90
C VAL A 48 -2.90 -2.84 6.46
N ASN A 49 -3.50 -1.73 6.87
CA ASN A 49 -4.87 -1.72 7.39
C ASN A 49 -5.88 -2.26 6.36
N ASN A 50 -5.74 -1.88 5.09
CA ASN A 50 -6.59 -2.38 4.02
C ASN A 50 -6.42 -3.89 3.80
N GLN A 51 -5.20 -4.42 3.88
CA GLN A 51 -4.96 -5.86 3.77
C GLN A 51 -5.59 -6.65 4.93
N LEU A 52 -5.42 -6.17 6.17
CA LEU A 52 -6.03 -6.76 7.35
C LEU A 52 -7.57 -6.75 7.26
N ASN A 53 -8.15 -5.62 6.87
CA ASN A 53 -9.60 -5.49 6.69
C ASN A 53 -10.14 -6.33 5.52
N SER A 54 -9.28 -6.68 4.56
CA SER A 54 -9.62 -7.58 3.45
C SER A 54 -9.48 -9.06 3.81
N GLY A 55 -9.02 -9.39 5.03
CA GLY A 55 -8.89 -10.77 5.50
C GLY A 55 -7.68 -11.52 4.92
N LEU A 56 -6.68 -10.81 4.38
CA LEU A 56 -5.40 -11.42 4.01
C LEU A 56 -4.73 -12.01 5.26
N SER A 57 -4.09 -13.17 5.10
CA SER A 57 -3.83 -14.11 6.21
C SER A 57 -2.45 -14.71 6.21
#